data_AF-A0A2J7QNU2-F1
#
_entry.id   AF-A0A2J7QNU2-F1
#
_cell.length_a   1.000
_cell.length_b   1.000
_cell.length_c   1.000
_cell.angle_alpha   90.00
_cell.angle_beta   90.00
_cell.angle_gamma   90.00
#
_symmetry.space_group_name_H-M   'P 1'
#
loop_
_entity.id
_entity.type
_entity.pdbx_description
1 polymer ?
#
loop_
_entity_poly.entity_id
_entity_poly.type
_entity_poly.pdbx_seq_one_letter_code
_entity_poly.pdbx_strand_id
1 'polypeptide(L)'
;MSLPHGMIDSVDNMKMEPSSPTDRDRFPFSRSSSTGSLHTLSSSAPNSGEGQGGVATGNMSSSSGHDDEDSDNKSSTISYKERRREAHTQAEQKRRDAIKKGYDSLQDLVPTCQQTDSSGYKLSKATVLQKSIDYIQFLLQQKKKQEEERNALRKEVVALRIMQANYEQIVKAHQNQPGQAEMRVSDETKFQVFQTVMDQLFLTFSNISVANFAELSACVISWLEEHCKPQALHQLVVSILQQLNSQMMQGNIRG
;
A
#
# COMPACT_ATOMS: atom_id res chain seq x y z
N MET A 1 28.34 38.70 -48.11
CA MET A 1 27.98 39.83 -47.22
C MET A 1 26.56 39.63 -46.74
N SER A 2 26.26 40.10 -45.53
CA SER A 2 24.92 40.35 -44.96
C SER A 2 24.01 39.15 -44.62
N LEU A 3 23.94 38.89 -43.30
CA LEU A 3 22.73 38.42 -42.61
C LEU A 3 21.67 39.54 -42.52
N PRO A 4 20.44 39.22 -42.09
CA PRO A 4 19.96 39.74 -40.80
C PRO A 4 19.45 38.58 -39.89
N HIS A 5 19.66 38.60 -38.57
CA HIS A 5 18.78 39.25 -37.57
C HIS A 5 17.27 38.99 -37.82
N GLY A 6 16.49 38.37 -36.93
CA GLY A 6 16.76 37.80 -35.60
C GLY A 6 15.52 37.95 -34.72
N MET A 7 15.10 36.91 -34.00
CA MET A 7 14.12 37.03 -32.92
C MET A 7 14.32 35.93 -31.88
N ILE A 8 14.49 36.37 -30.65
CA ILE A 8 14.62 35.57 -29.43
C ILE A 8 13.41 35.90 -28.57
N ASP A 9 12.64 34.88 -28.19
CA ASP A 9 11.68 34.99 -27.11
C ASP A 9 11.66 33.68 -26.30
N SER A 10 12.16 33.77 -25.06
CA SER A 10 11.35 33.64 -23.84
C SER A 10 9.96 33.00 -24.01
N VAL A 11 9.46 32.09 -23.17
CA VAL A 11 9.86 31.53 -21.87
C VAL A 11 8.95 30.31 -21.62
N ASP A 12 9.42 29.26 -20.95
CA ASP A 12 8.75 28.82 -19.71
C ASP A 12 9.69 27.96 -18.85
N ASN A 13 9.49 28.04 -17.53
CA ASN A 13 10.42 27.68 -16.48
C ASN A 13 9.71 26.76 -15.48
N MET A 14 9.66 25.45 -15.78
CA MET A 14 9.14 24.45 -14.84
C MET A 14 10.18 24.10 -13.77
N LYS A 15 10.36 25.04 -12.84
CA LYS A 15 11.15 24.90 -11.61
C LYS A 15 10.53 23.84 -10.68
N MET A 16 11.15 22.67 -10.61
CA MET A 16 10.91 21.68 -9.55
C MET A 16 12.02 21.80 -8.49
N GLU A 17 11.74 22.48 -7.38
CA GLU A 17 12.65 22.55 -6.24
C GLU A 17 12.46 21.36 -5.28
N PRO A 18 13.53 20.85 -4.63
CA PRO A 18 13.42 19.80 -3.64
C PRO A 18 13.01 20.37 -2.28
N SER A 19 11.86 19.93 -1.75
CA SER A 19 11.45 20.27 -0.37
C SER A 19 12.05 19.32 0.66
N SER A 20 12.94 19.82 1.51
CA SER A 20 13.42 19.11 2.71
C SER A 20 12.35 19.13 3.82
N PRO A 21 12.24 18.08 4.66
CA PRO A 21 11.25 18.03 5.72
C PRO A 21 11.70 18.82 6.95
N THR A 22 10.97 19.89 7.31
CA THR A 22 11.11 20.53 8.62
C THR A 22 10.14 19.92 9.62
N ASP A 23 10.69 19.26 10.62
CA ASP A 23 10.01 18.85 11.84
C ASP A 23 9.64 20.08 12.68
N ARG A 24 8.35 20.23 13.07
CA ARG A 24 7.90 20.85 14.34
C ARG A 24 6.38 21.01 14.47
N ASP A 25 5.93 20.84 15.72
CA ASP A 25 4.79 21.50 16.38
C ASP A 25 3.37 21.34 15.82
N ARG A 26 2.73 20.25 16.29
CA ARG A 26 1.55 20.31 17.18
C ARG A 26 0.91 21.71 17.34
N PHE A 27 -0.33 21.88 16.88
CA PHE A 27 -1.32 22.82 17.45
C PHE A 27 -2.77 22.37 17.16
N PRO A 28 -3.82 22.92 17.82
CA PRO A 28 -4.93 22.11 18.31
C PRO A 28 -6.29 22.42 17.66
N PHE A 29 -7.26 21.53 17.86
CA PHE A 29 -8.66 21.80 17.54
C PHE A 29 -9.19 23.03 18.28
N SER A 30 -9.70 24.02 17.54
CA SER A 30 -10.35 25.19 18.10
C SER A 30 -11.87 25.17 17.89
N ARG A 31 -12.57 24.95 19.01
CA ARG A 31 -13.73 25.73 19.50
C ARG A 31 -14.91 26.00 18.55
N SER A 32 -16.05 25.41 18.88
CA SER A 32 -17.37 26.02 18.75
C SER A 32 -17.95 26.29 20.14
N SER A 33 -17.97 27.56 20.56
CA SER A 33 -18.68 28.01 21.79
C SER A 33 -18.89 29.52 21.72
N SER A 34 -20.16 29.96 21.67
CA SER A 34 -20.55 31.36 21.75
C SER A 34 -20.82 31.79 23.20
N THR A 35 -20.60 33.08 23.46
CA THR A 35 -20.95 33.83 24.69
C THR A 35 -22.47 33.83 24.95
N GLY A 36 -23.03 34.07 26.15
CA GLY A 36 -22.57 34.36 27.52
C GLY A 36 -23.82 34.23 28.45
N SER A 37 -23.77 34.16 29.78
CA SER A 37 -23.40 35.24 30.70
C SER A 37 -23.35 34.73 32.16
N LEU A 38 -22.30 35.14 32.90
CA LEU A 38 -22.26 35.68 34.28
C LEU A 38 -23.55 35.53 35.12
N HIS A 39 -23.57 35.02 36.36
CA HIS A 39 -22.78 35.33 37.58
C HIS A 39 -22.95 34.15 38.60
N THR A 40 -22.25 33.95 39.75
CA THR A 40 -21.07 34.53 40.45
C THR A 40 -20.65 33.61 41.62
N LEU A 41 -19.34 33.57 41.97
CA LEU A 41 -18.76 33.27 43.32
C LEU A 41 -19.01 31.86 43.94
N SER A 42 -18.11 31.22 44.72
CA SER A 42 -16.68 31.43 45.03
C SER A 42 -16.09 30.11 45.59
N SER A 43 -14.78 29.88 45.40
CA SER A 43 -13.77 29.14 46.20
C SER A 43 -14.22 28.44 47.52
N SER A 44 -13.73 27.27 47.96
CA SER A 44 -12.52 26.47 47.64
C SER A 44 -12.67 24.98 48.05
N ALA A 45 -11.76 24.11 47.60
CA ALA A 45 -11.55 22.75 48.15
C ALA A 45 -10.52 22.77 49.34
N PRO A 46 -10.04 21.66 49.94
CA PRO A 46 -10.40 20.23 49.77
C PRO A 46 -10.50 19.41 51.11
N ASN A 47 -10.67 18.08 50.96
CA ASN A 47 -10.03 17.00 51.74
C ASN A 47 -10.87 16.09 52.67
N SER A 48 -10.53 14.82 52.53
CA SER A 48 -10.76 13.59 53.30
C SER A 48 -11.08 13.68 54.80
N GLY A 49 -11.96 12.78 55.26
CA GLY A 49 -12.12 12.42 56.68
C GLY A 49 -13.22 11.37 56.88
N GLU A 50 -12.85 10.17 57.34
CA GLU A 50 -13.82 9.19 57.86
C GLU A 50 -14.37 9.68 59.20
N GLY A 51 -15.68 9.53 59.45
CA GLY A 51 -16.30 10.01 60.68
C GLY A 51 -17.71 9.44 60.89
N GLN A 52 -17.87 8.65 61.95
CA GLN A 52 -19.11 7.95 62.29
C GLN A 52 -20.03 8.80 63.18
N GLY A 53 -21.34 8.79 62.88
CA GLY A 53 -22.42 9.01 63.86
C GLY A 53 -22.95 10.43 64.05
N GLY A 54 -24.20 10.53 64.54
CA GLY A 54 -24.65 11.70 65.32
C GLY A 54 -25.86 12.51 64.82
N VAL A 55 -27.04 11.88 64.78
CA VAL A 55 -28.42 12.38 65.05
C VAL A 55 -28.70 13.91 65.18
N ALA A 56 -29.89 14.32 64.67
CA ALA A 56 -30.67 15.55 64.98
C ALA A 56 -30.20 16.85 64.27
N THR A 57 -31.05 17.79 63.83
CA THR A 57 -32.54 17.89 63.82
C THR A 57 -32.93 18.84 62.67
N GLY A 58 -34.07 18.64 61.99
CA GLY A 58 -34.46 19.50 60.87
C GLY A 58 -35.87 19.22 60.35
N ASN A 59 -36.88 19.66 61.11
CA ASN A 59 -38.29 19.42 60.81
C ASN A 59 -38.81 20.39 59.73
N MET A 60 -39.40 19.89 58.64
CA MET A 60 -40.31 20.68 57.79
C MET A 60 -41.28 19.79 57.01
N SER A 61 -42.42 19.50 57.64
CA SER A 61 -43.60 18.95 56.98
C SER A 61 -44.26 20.03 56.12
N SER A 62 -44.66 19.70 54.89
CA SER A 62 -45.70 20.43 54.16
C SER A 62 -46.66 19.45 53.50
N SER A 63 -47.59 18.96 54.29
CA SER A 63 -48.83 18.38 53.80
C SER A 63 -49.68 19.48 53.18
N SER A 64 -50.02 19.35 51.90
CA SER A 64 -51.22 19.97 51.33
C SER A 64 -52.02 18.87 50.65
N GLY A 65 -52.96 18.31 51.39
CA GLY A 65 -54.00 17.46 50.80
C GLY A 65 -54.95 18.35 50.01
N HIS A 66 -55.30 17.91 48.81
CA HIS A 66 -56.50 18.34 48.12
C HIS A 66 -57.26 17.07 47.79
N ASP A 67 -58.09 16.64 48.74
CA ASP A 67 -59.08 15.60 48.54
C ASP A 67 -60.32 16.28 47.95
N ASP A 68 -60.60 16.04 46.67
CA ASP A 68 -61.92 16.22 46.05
C ASP A 68 -62.00 15.30 44.80
N GLU A 69 -62.93 14.34 44.85
CA GLU A 69 -63.64 13.73 43.70
C GLU A 69 -62.84 13.30 42.43
N ASP A 70 -62.30 12.06 42.39
CA ASP A 70 -62.39 11.16 41.21
C ASP A 70 -62.02 9.70 41.56
N SER A 71 -62.96 8.76 41.40
CA SER A 71 -62.74 7.32 41.68
C SER A 71 -62.20 6.52 40.47
N ASP A 72 -62.29 7.04 39.25
CA ASP A 72 -61.94 6.30 38.03
C ASP A 72 -60.50 6.58 37.53
N ASN A 73 -59.89 7.69 37.94
CA ASN A 73 -58.57 8.13 37.45
C ASN A 73 -57.35 7.36 38.02
N LYS A 74 -57.56 6.39 38.93
CA LYS A 74 -56.50 5.45 39.34
C LYS A 74 -56.21 4.38 38.28
N SER A 75 -57.21 4.00 37.48
CA SER A 75 -57.04 2.99 36.41
C SER A 75 -56.20 3.55 35.25
N SER A 76 -56.54 4.76 34.79
CA SER A 76 -55.82 5.50 33.74
C SER A 76 -54.34 5.77 34.10
N THR A 77 -54.05 6.19 35.34
CA THR A 77 -52.69 6.48 35.79
C THR A 77 -51.84 5.22 36.01
N ILE A 78 -52.45 4.08 36.35
CA ILE A 78 -51.78 2.77 36.31
C ILE A 78 -51.51 2.33 34.86
N SER A 79 -52.49 2.43 33.96
CA SER A 79 -52.32 2.14 32.53
C SER A 79 -51.22 2.98 31.87
N TYR A 80 -51.08 4.26 32.25
CA TYR A 80 -49.99 5.11 31.76
C TYR A 80 -48.61 4.65 32.29
N LYS A 81 -48.52 4.25 33.57
CA LYS A 81 -47.29 3.67 34.14
C LYS A 81 -46.95 2.32 33.48
N GLU A 82 -47.95 1.51 33.14
CA GLU A 82 -47.83 0.26 32.39
C GLU A 82 -47.24 0.50 31.01
N ARG A 83 -47.88 1.35 30.19
CA ARG A 83 -47.43 1.74 28.84
C ARG A 83 -46.00 2.28 28.85
N ARG A 84 -45.62 3.03 29.89
CA ARG A 84 -44.25 3.54 30.06
C ARG A 84 -43.25 2.42 30.36
N ARG A 85 -43.62 1.42 31.16
CA ARG A 85 -42.79 0.20 31.39
C ARG A 85 -42.64 -0.61 30.11
N GLU A 86 -43.72 -0.84 29.37
CA GLU A 86 -43.70 -1.56 28.10
C GLU A 86 -42.78 -0.88 27.08
N ALA A 87 -42.91 0.43 26.87
CA ALA A 87 -42.06 1.19 25.96
C ALA A 87 -40.58 1.13 26.35
N HIS A 88 -40.27 1.18 27.66
CA HIS A 88 -38.91 1.01 28.18
C HIS A 88 -38.36 -0.39 27.90
N THR A 89 -39.15 -1.44 28.15
CA THR A 89 -38.78 -2.84 27.86
C THR A 89 -38.55 -3.07 26.36
N GLN A 90 -39.40 -2.53 25.49
CA GLN A 90 -39.24 -2.60 24.04
C GLN A 90 -37.96 -1.88 23.56
N ALA A 91 -37.64 -0.71 24.13
CA ALA A 91 -36.43 0.02 23.81
C ALA A 91 -35.15 -0.73 24.22
N GLU A 92 -35.14 -1.32 25.42
CA GLU A 92 -34.01 -2.12 25.90
C GLU A 92 -33.88 -3.46 25.13
N GLN A 93 -34.98 -4.09 24.74
CA GLN A 93 -34.96 -5.27 23.86
C GLN A 93 -34.34 -4.93 22.51
N LYS A 94 -34.80 -3.85 21.85
CA LYS A 94 -34.21 -3.35 20.59
C LYS A 94 -32.71 -3.05 20.71
N ARG A 95 -32.28 -2.49 21.85
CA ARG A 95 -30.86 -2.26 22.15
C ARG A 95 -30.09 -3.58 22.29
N ARG A 96 -30.65 -4.59 22.97
CA ARG A 96 -30.03 -5.93 23.12
C ARG A 96 -29.91 -6.65 21.79
N ASP A 97 -30.92 -6.57 20.93
CA ASP A 97 -30.91 -7.19 19.61
C ASP A 97 -29.88 -6.52 18.68
N ALA A 98 -29.75 -5.19 18.74
CA ALA A 98 -28.69 -4.47 18.04
C ALA A 98 -27.28 -4.87 18.51
N ILE A 99 -27.06 -5.01 19.82
CA ILE A 99 -25.79 -5.50 20.39
C ILE A 99 -25.53 -6.94 19.95
N LYS A 100 -26.54 -7.82 19.98
CA LYS A 100 -26.41 -9.21 19.54
C LYS A 100 -26.00 -9.29 18.07
N LYS A 101 -26.67 -8.56 17.18
CA LYS A 101 -26.29 -8.46 15.76
C LYS A 101 -24.84 -7.99 15.59
N GLY A 102 -24.37 -7.06 16.42
CA GLY A 102 -22.97 -6.63 16.43
C GLY A 102 -21.99 -7.75 16.81
N TYR A 103 -22.33 -8.60 17.78
CA TYR A 103 -21.53 -9.79 18.13
C TYR A 103 -21.53 -10.84 17.01
N ASP A 104 -22.66 -11.04 16.35
CA ASP A 104 -22.77 -11.97 15.22
C ASP A 104 -21.87 -11.49 14.07
N SER A 105 -21.95 -10.20 13.68
CA SER A 105 -21.07 -9.59 12.67
C SER A 105 -19.58 -9.58 13.05
N LEU A 106 -19.22 -9.48 14.34
CA LEU A 106 -17.83 -9.61 14.78
C LEU A 106 -17.30 -11.04 14.63
N GLN A 107 -18.13 -12.07 14.81
CA GLN A 107 -17.74 -13.46 14.57
C GLN A 107 -17.52 -13.71 13.06
N ASP A 108 -18.35 -13.12 12.20
CA ASP A 108 -18.20 -13.19 10.74
C ASP A 108 -16.94 -12.47 10.21
N LEU A 109 -16.55 -11.35 10.82
CA LEU A 109 -15.41 -10.54 10.38
C LEU A 109 -14.05 -10.99 10.93
N VAL A 110 -14.03 -11.78 12.01
CA VAL A 110 -12.80 -12.19 12.71
C VAL A 110 -12.50 -13.65 12.39
N PRO A 111 -11.49 -13.97 11.55
CA PRO A 111 -11.25 -15.34 11.09
C PRO A 111 -10.94 -16.35 12.20
N THR A 112 -10.44 -15.87 13.35
CA THR A 112 -10.16 -16.71 14.52
C THR A 112 -11.41 -17.03 15.36
N CYS A 113 -12.55 -16.38 15.08
CA CYS A 113 -13.84 -16.75 15.63
C CYS A 113 -14.51 -17.87 14.82
N GLN A 114 -14.51 -17.75 13.48
CA GLN A 114 -15.12 -18.73 12.57
C GLN A 114 -14.56 -20.15 12.71
N GLN A 115 -13.25 -20.29 12.96
CA GLN A 115 -12.58 -21.60 13.06
C GLN A 115 -13.14 -22.51 14.17
N THR A 116 -13.69 -21.94 15.25
CA THR A 116 -14.24 -22.70 16.38
C THR A 116 -15.64 -23.25 16.16
N ASP A 117 -16.39 -22.75 15.17
CA ASP A 117 -17.77 -23.17 14.91
C ASP A 117 -17.88 -24.64 14.47
N SER A 118 -16.77 -25.20 13.97
CA SER A 118 -16.52 -26.63 13.72
C SER A 118 -16.84 -27.56 14.91
N SER A 119 -16.88 -27.02 16.14
CA SER A 119 -17.13 -27.77 17.38
C SER A 119 -18.56 -27.70 17.90
N GLY A 120 -19.44 -26.89 17.28
CA GLY A 120 -20.80 -26.62 17.76
C GLY A 120 -20.89 -25.81 19.06
N TYR A 121 -19.76 -25.45 19.68
CA TYR A 121 -19.71 -24.67 20.92
C TYR A 121 -19.67 -23.16 20.62
N LYS A 122 -20.68 -22.41 21.11
CA LYS A 122 -20.76 -20.96 20.91
C LYS A 122 -19.68 -20.23 21.72
N LEU A 123 -18.87 -19.41 21.05
CA LEU A 123 -17.85 -18.58 21.69
C LEU A 123 -18.44 -17.67 22.78
N SER A 124 -17.68 -17.48 23.85
CA SER A 124 -18.07 -16.52 24.90
C SER A 124 -17.94 -15.08 24.37
N LYS A 125 -18.81 -14.17 24.83
CA LYS A 125 -18.75 -12.74 24.47
C LYS A 125 -17.37 -12.12 24.76
N ALA A 126 -16.76 -12.47 25.88
CA ALA A 126 -15.41 -12.01 26.23
C ALA A 126 -14.36 -12.52 25.23
N THR A 127 -14.46 -13.79 24.83
CA THR A 127 -13.56 -14.40 23.84
C THR A 127 -13.69 -13.76 22.46
N VAL A 128 -14.92 -13.46 22.00
CA VAL A 128 -15.16 -12.75 20.73
C VAL A 128 -14.53 -11.35 20.76
N LEU A 129 -14.71 -10.59 21.85
CA LEU A 129 -14.08 -9.28 22.00
C LEU A 129 -12.56 -9.35 22.00
N GLN A 130 -11.96 -10.31 22.74
CA GLN A 130 -10.50 -10.46 22.77
C GLN A 130 -9.94 -10.80 21.38
N LYS A 131 -10.49 -11.82 20.72
CA LYS A 131 -10.11 -12.19 19.34
C LYS A 131 -10.26 -11.02 18.35
N SER A 132 -11.27 -10.17 18.55
CA SER A 132 -11.47 -8.96 17.74
C SER A 132 -10.37 -7.92 17.98
N ILE A 133 -9.96 -7.70 19.24
CA ILE A 133 -8.86 -6.79 19.59
C ILE A 133 -7.55 -7.29 18.98
N ASP A 134 -7.23 -8.58 19.15
CA ASP A 134 -6.02 -9.20 18.62
C ASP A 134 -5.97 -9.09 17.08
N TYR A 135 -7.12 -9.30 16.41
CA TYR A 135 -7.23 -9.16 14.96
C TYR A 135 -7.09 -7.71 14.47
N ILE A 136 -7.63 -6.72 15.20
CA ILE A 136 -7.40 -5.30 14.91
C ILE A 136 -5.91 -4.95 15.03
N GLN A 137 -5.23 -5.40 16.09
CA GLN A 137 -3.78 -5.18 16.26
C GLN A 137 -2.98 -5.81 15.12
N PHE A 138 -3.32 -7.04 14.73
CA PHE A 138 -2.74 -7.73 13.58
C PHE A 138 -2.94 -6.97 12.25
N LEU A 139 -4.15 -6.48 11.99
CA LEU A 139 -4.45 -5.67 10.80
C LEU A 139 -3.69 -4.34 10.79
N LEU A 140 -3.55 -3.67 11.94
CA LEU A 140 -2.74 -2.45 12.06
C LEU A 140 -1.26 -2.71 11.77
N GLN A 141 -0.71 -3.82 12.29
CA GLN A 141 0.67 -4.23 12.03
C GLN A 141 0.89 -4.61 10.56
N GLN A 142 -0.04 -5.34 9.95
CA GLN A 142 0.01 -5.63 8.51
C GLN A 142 -0.06 -4.37 7.65
N LYS A 143 -1.00 -3.45 7.95
CA LYS A 143 -1.11 -2.16 7.25
C LYS A 143 0.19 -1.37 7.33
N LYS A 144 0.80 -1.30 8.52
CA LYS A 144 2.10 -0.63 8.72
C LYS A 144 3.19 -1.25 7.83
N LYS A 145 3.33 -2.58 7.85
CA LYS A 145 4.30 -3.31 7.01
C LYS A 145 4.10 -3.03 5.52
N GLN A 146 2.87 -3.12 5.02
CA GLN A 146 2.54 -2.83 3.61
C GLN A 146 2.83 -1.36 3.24
N GLU A 147 2.61 -0.42 4.16
CA GLU A 147 2.93 1.00 3.94
C GLU A 147 4.45 1.23 3.89
N GLU A 148 5.23 0.56 4.74
CA GLU A 148 6.70 0.59 4.72
C GLU A 148 7.26 0.02 3.41
N GLU A 149 6.79 -1.17 2.98
CA GLU A 149 7.17 -1.81 1.71
C GLU A 149 6.81 -0.93 0.49
N ARG A 150 5.58 -0.39 0.44
CA ARG A 150 5.14 0.54 -0.60
C ARG A 150 6.01 1.80 -0.64
N ASN A 151 6.42 2.32 0.51
CA ASN A 151 7.28 3.49 0.60
C ASN A 151 8.73 3.19 0.17
N ALA A 152 9.25 1.99 0.44
CA ALA A 152 10.54 1.53 -0.05
C ALA A 152 10.55 1.40 -1.59
N LEU A 153 9.56 0.69 -2.17
CA LEU A 153 9.41 0.55 -3.62
C LEU A 153 9.27 1.90 -4.34
N ARG A 154 8.56 2.88 -3.75
CA ARG A 154 8.49 4.25 -4.29
C ARG A 154 9.84 4.94 -4.34
N LYS A 155 10.69 4.78 -3.31
CA LYS A 155 12.05 5.33 -3.29
C LYS A 155 12.93 4.67 -4.36
N GLU A 156 12.83 3.35 -4.51
CA GLU A 156 13.54 2.59 -5.53
C GLU A 156 13.17 3.04 -6.95
N VAL A 157 11.88 3.17 -7.25
CA VAL A 157 11.41 3.70 -8.56
C VAL A 157 11.95 5.10 -8.85
N VAL A 158 12.03 5.98 -7.83
CA VAL A 158 12.63 7.32 -7.99
C VAL A 158 14.13 7.22 -8.24
N ALA A 159 14.86 6.38 -7.50
CA ALA A 159 16.29 6.16 -7.69
C ALA A 159 16.61 5.59 -9.09
N LEU A 160 15.84 4.59 -9.55
CA LEU A 160 15.96 4.01 -10.89
C LEU A 160 15.73 5.06 -11.99
N ARG A 161 14.71 5.91 -11.85
CA ARG A 161 14.46 7.02 -12.80
C ARG A 161 15.59 8.05 -12.83
N ILE A 162 16.17 8.38 -11.67
CA ILE A 162 17.35 9.26 -11.59
C ILE A 162 18.54 8.61 -12.31
N MET A 163 18.81 7.33 -12.07
CA MET A 163 19.90 6.62 -12.75
C MET A 163 19.66 6.54 -14.27
N GLN A 164 18.45 6.22 -14.72
CA GLN A 164 18.07 6.23 -16.13
C GLN A 164 18.38 7.59 -16.78
N ALA A 165 17.92 8.70 -16.18
CA ALA A 165 18.15 10.04 -16.71
C ALA A 165 19.65 10.38 -16.80
N ASN A 166 20.46 9.96 -15.82
CA ASN A 166 21.92 10.12 -15.85
C ASN A 166 22.56 9.32 -16.99
N TYR A 167 22.18 8.05 -17.18
CA TYR A 167 22.68 7.23 -18.28
C TYR A 167 22.27 7.78 -19.65
N GLU A 168 21.02 8.22 -19.82
CA GLU A 168 20.57 8.87 -21.05
C GLU A 168 21.37 10.14 -21.37
N GLN A 169 21.72 10.94 -20.36
CA GLN A 169 22.57 12.12 -20.53
C GLN A 169 24.00 11.75 -20.99
N ILE A 170 24.61 10.71 -20.39
CA ILE A 170 25.92 10.21 -20.81
C ILE A 170 25.88 9.69 -22.25
N VAL A 171 24.86 8.89 -22.60
CA VAL A 171 24.67 8.37 -23.97
C VAL A 171 24.53 9.52 -24.97
N LYS A 172 23.69 10.53 -24.69
CA LYS A 172 23.55 11.73 -25.55
C LYS A 172 24.86 12.51 -25.67
N ALA A 173 25.63 12.66 -24.60
CA ALA A 173 26.92 13.34 -24.62
C ALA A 173 27.96 12.60 -25.48
N HIS A 174 28.03 11.26 -25.37
CA HIS A 174 28.87 10.44 -26.23
C HIS A 174 28.38 10.43 -27.69
N GLN A 175 27.07 10.43 -27.92
CA GLN A 175 26.50 10.47 -29.26
C GLN A 175 26.84 11.77 -29.99
N ASN A 176 26.91 12.89 -29.25
CA ASN A 176 27.24 14.23 -29.75
C ASN A 176 28.73 14.56 -29.82
N GLN A 177 29.66 13.63 -29.51
CA GLN A 177 31.10 13.86 -29.73
C GLN A 177 31.49 13.66 -31.21
N PRO A 178 31.91 14.71 -31.94
CA PRO A 178 32.44 14.57 -33.30
C PRO A 178 33.79 13.85 -33.24
N GLY A 179 33.89 12.67 -33.86
CA GLY A 179 35.08 11.81 -33.88
C GLY A 179 34.82 10.38 -33.42
N GLN A 180 33.76 10.11 -32.64
CA GLN A 180 33.38 8.75 -32.23
C GLN A 180 32.42 8.06 -33.22
N ALA A 181 31.99 8.72 -34.30
CA ALA A 181 31.07 8.14 -35.27
C ALA A 181 31.74 7.07 -36.17
N GLU A 182 33.00 7.27 -36.55
CA GLU A 182 33.73 6.38 -37.47
C GLU A 182 34.12 5.03 -36.84
N MET A 183 34.20 4.94 -35.51
CA MET A 183 34.44 3.68 -34.78
C MET A 183 33.16 2.88 -34.47
N ARG A 184 31.97 3.39 -34.81
CA ARG A 184 30.70 2.71 -34.48
C ARG A 184 30.32 1.73 -35.59
N VAL A 185 30.59 0.46 -35.35
CA VAL A 185 29.92 -0.64 -36.06
C VAL A 185 28.40 -0.45 -35.90
N SER A 186 27.68 -0.41 -37.02
CA SER A 186 26.21 -0.23 -37.04
C SER A 186 25.51 -1.33 -36.26
N ASP A 187 24.38 -1.01 -35.62
CA ASP A 187 23.55 -2.01 -34.94
C ASP A 187 23.02 -3.07 -35.92
N GLU A 188 22.81 -2.71 -37.19
CA GLU A 188 22.52 -3.63 -38.29
C GLU A 188 23.64 -4.66 -38.47
N THR A 189 24.91 -4.22 -38.48
CA THR A 189 26.07 -5.11 -38.59
C THR A 189 26.22 -6.00 -37.37
N LYS A 190 25.93 -5.49 -36.15
CA LYS A 190 25.93 -6.29 -34.92
C LYS A 190 24.83 -7.36 -34.96
N PHE A 191 23.64 -7.00 -35.43
CA PHE A 191 22.53 -7.93 -35.58
C PHE A 191 22.85 -9.01 -36.63
N GLN A 192 23.40 -8.63 -37.79
CA GLN A 192 23.83 -9.57 -38.83
C GLN A 192 24.89 -10.56 -38.31
N VAL A 193 25.87 -10.09 -37.52
CA VAL A 193 26.85 -10.98 -36.86
C VAL A 193 26.16 -11.95 -35.91
N PHE A 194 25.30 -11.45 -35.01
CA PHE A 194 24.59 -12.28 -34.04
C PHE A 194 23.69 -13.32 -34.72
N GLN A 195 22.90 -12.91 -35.71
CA GLN A 195 22.06 -13.80 -36.49
C GLN A 195 22.90 -14.90 -37.15
N THR A 196 24.00 -14.53 -37.83
CA THR A 196 24.87 -15.51 -38.51
C THR A 196 25.51 -16.51 -37.52
N VAL A 197 25.87 -16.06 -36.31
CA VAL A 197 26.37 -16.95 -35.24
C VAL A 197 25.28 -17.94 -34.80
N MET A 198 24.06 -17.43 -34.55
CA MET A 198 22.93 -18.26 -34.11
C MET A 198 22.49 -19.27 -35.18
N ASP A 199 22.44 -18.86 -36.45
CA ASP A 199 22.10 -19.73 -37.57
C ASP A 199 23.11 -20.88 -37.72
N GLN A 200 24.42 -20.59 -37.61
CA GLN A 200 25.47 -21.62 -37.67
C GLN A 200 25.40 -22.59 -36.48
N LEU A 201 25.17 -22.09 -35.26
CA LEU A 201 24.97 -22.94 -34.09
C LEU A 201 23.72 -23.81 -34.23
N PHE A 202 22.61 -23.25 -34.73
CA PHE A 202 21.37 -24.00 -34.97
C PHE A 202 21.55 -25.09 -36.04
N LEU A 203 22.26 -24.82 -37.12
CA LEU A 203 22.59 -25.83 -38.14
C LEU A 203 23.39 -26.99 -37.55
N THR A 204 24.42 -26.72 -36.73
CA THR A 204 25.18 -27.80 -36.06
C THR A 204 24.32 -28.58 -35.06
N PHE A 205 23.42 -27.91 -34.33
CA PHE A 205 22.48 -28.55 -33.40
C PHE A 205 21.45 -29.43 -34.13
N SER A 206 21.02 -29.06 -35.34
CA SER A 206 20.02 -29.80 -36.12
C SER A 206 20.44 -31.24 -36.51
N ASN A 207 21.73 -31.56 -36.41
CA ASN A 207 22.28 -32.89 -36.66
C ASN A 207 22.26 -33.82 -35.43
N ILE A 208 21.76 -33.36 -34.28
CA ILE A 208 21.66 -34.14 -33.05
C ILE A 208 20.52 -35.15 -33.12
N SER A 209 20.79 -36.40 -32.75
CA SER A 209 19.75 -37.43 -32.62
C SER A 209 18.81 -37.13 -31.45
N VAL A 210 17.51 -37.25 -31.72
CA VAL A 210 16.42 -37.05 -30.76
C VAL A 210 15.68 -38.35 -30.42
N ALA A 211 16.25 -39.51 -30.76
CA ALA A 211 15.55 -40.80 -30.75
C ALA A 211 15.08 -41.26 -29.35
N ASN A 212 15.81 -40.91 -28.28
CA ASN A 212 15.44 -41.15 -26.88
C ASN A 212 16.21 -40.20 -25.95
N PHE A 213 15.79 -40.10 -24.68
CA PHE A 213 16.38 -39.14 -23.72
C PHE A 213 17.86 -39.41 -23.38
N ALA A 214 18.29 -40.67 -23.32
CA ALA A 214 19.68 -41.01 -23.01
C ALA A 214 20.62 -40.62 -24.16
N GLU A 215 20.19 -40.88 -25.40
CA GLU A 215 20.91 -40.51 -26.62
C GLU A 215 20.90 -38.99 -26.83
N LEU A 216 19.75 -38.33 -26.66
CA LEU A 216 19.61 -36.88 -26.70
C LEU A 216 20.53 -36.18 -25.70
N SER A 217 20.53 -36.63 -24.43
CA SER A 217 21.38 -36.01 -23.40
C SER A 217 22.87 -36.21 -23.68
N ALA A 218 23.29 -37.39 -24.14
CA ALA A 218 24.66 -37.62 -24.58
C ALA A 218 25.06 -36.73 -25.76
N CYS A 219 24.27 -36.71 -26.84
CA CYS A 219 24.57 -35.93 -28.04
C CYS A 219 24.54 -34.41 -27.81
N VAL A 220 23.63 -33.89 -26.97
CA VAL A 220 23.57 -32.46 -26.60
C VAL A 220 24.79 -32.07 -25.76
N ILE A 221 25.24 -32.92 -24.83
CA ILE A 221 26.47 -32.66 -24.05
C ILE A 221 27.70 -32.64 -24.97
N SER A 222 27.85 -33.64 -25.85
CA SER A 222 28.95 -33.67 -26.83
C SER A 222 28.95 -32.46 -27.76
N TRP A 223 27.78 -32.08 -28.30
CA TRP A 223 27.64 -30.89 -29.16
C TRP A 223 28.00 -29.59 -28.42
N LEU A 224 27.56 -29.43 -27.17
CA LEU A 224 27.87 -28.24 -26.36
C LEU A 224 29.37 -28.17 -26.07
N GLU A 225 30.00 -29.30 -25.77
CA GLU A 225 31.45 -29.38 -25.61
C GLU A 225 32.24 -29.15 -26.92
N GLU A 226 31.68 -29.45 -28.09
CA GLU A 226 32.37 -29.25 -29.37
C GLU A 226 32.20 -27.83 -29.92
N HIS A 227 30.97 -27.31 -29.92
CA HIS A 227 30.61 -26.07 -30.62
C HIS A 227 30.40 -24.84 -29.72
N CYS A 228 30.07 -25.03 -28.43
CA CYS A 228 29.74 -23.91 -27.53
C CYS A 228 30.85 -23.53 -26.54
N LYS A 229 32.06 -24.10 -26.67
CA LYS A 229 33.22 -23.67 -25.86
C LYS A 229 33.60 -22.21 -26.19
N PRO A 230 34.06 -21.39 -25.22
CA PRO A 230 34.40 -19.98 -25.45
C PRO A 230 35.38 -19.74 -26.61
N GLN A 231 36.35 -20.65 -26.78
CA GLN A 231 37.32 -20.61 -27.88
C GLN A 231 36.67 -20.88 -29.24
N ALA A 232 35.75 -21.85 -29.33
CA ALA A 232 35.03 -22.18 -30.56
C ALA A 232 34.11 -21.02 -30.99
N LEU A 233 33.35 -20.47 -30.04
CA LEU A 233 32.50 -19.30 -30.27
C LEU A 233 33.31 -18.07 -30.69
N HIS A 234 34.47 -17.82 -30.08
CA HIS A 234 35.35 -16.73 -30.48
C HIS A 234 35.88 -16.91 -31.90
N GLN A 235 36.31 -18.12 -32.29
CA GLN A 235 36.76 -18.40 -33.66
C GLN A 235 35.62 -18.25 -34.68
N LEU A 236 34.41 -18.69 -34.34
CA LEU A 236 33.21 -18.53 -35.17
C LEU A 236 32.89 -17.04 -35.41
N VAL A 237 32.85 -16.23 -34.34
CA VAL A 237 32.61 -14.78 -34.41
C VAL A 237 33.70 -14.08 -35.24
N VAL A 238 34.98 -14.40 -35.02
CA VAL A 238 36.09 -13.82 -35.80
C VAL A 238 35.97 -14.18 -37.28
N SER A 239 35.62 -15.43 -37.60
CA SER A 239 35.44 -15.89 -38.99
C SER A 239 34.29 -15.14 -39.68
N ILE A 240 33.16 -14.96 -39.00
CA ILE A 240 32.01 -14.21 -39.50
C ILE A 240 32.36 -12.72 -39.70
N LEU A 241 33.08 -12.10 -38.75
CA LEU A 241 33.53 -10.72 -38.87
C LEU A 241 34.51 -10.51 -40.05
N GLN A 242 35.44 -11.45 -40.26
CA GLN A 242 36.34 -11.44 -41.42
C GLN A 242 35.56 -11.57 -42.73
N GLN A 243 34.61 -12.51 -42.79
CA GLN A 243 33.76 -12.72 -43.97
C GLN A 243 32.91 -11.49 -44.30
N LEU A 244 32.28 -10.86 -43.31
CA LEU A 244 31.49 -9.63 -43.49
C LEU A 244 32.36 -8.46 -43.94
N ASN A 245 33.55 -8.29 -43.34
CA ASN A 245 34.51 -7.27 -43.78
C ASN A 245 34.94 -7.48 -45.24
N SER A 246 35.21 -8.72 -45.66
CA SER A 246 35.51 -9.06 -47.06
C SER A 246 34.34 -8.75 -48.01
N GLN A 247 33.09 -9.00 -47.60
CA GLN A 247 31.91 -8.66 -48.40
C GLN A 247 31.74 -7.14 -48.57
N MET A 248 31.91 -6.36 -47.51
CA MET A 248 31.87 -4.89 -47.59
C MET A 248 32.95 -4.35 -48.56
N MET A 249 34.17 -4.89 -48.50
CA MET A 249 35.26 -4.50 -49.40
C MET A 249 34.99 -4.85 -50.87
N GLN A 250 34.29 -5.96 -51.16
CA GLN A 250 33.91 -6.32 -52.54
C GLN A 250 32.75 -5.48 -53.09
N GLY A 251 31.81 -5.05 -52.25
CA GLY A 251 30.74 -4.15 -52.65
C GLY A 251 31.24 -2.78 -53.14
N ASN A 252 32.40 -2.33 -52.61
CA ASN A 252 32.94 -0.99 -52.84
C ASN A 252 33.79 -0.84 -54.12
N ILE A 253 33.86 -1.88 -54.97
CA ILE A 253 34.67 -1.93 -56.21
C ILE A 253 33.79 -1.91 -57.49
N ARG A 254 32.45 -1.92 -57.35
CA ARG A 254 31.48 -1.87 -58.46
C ARG A 254 30.61 -0.60 -58.48
N GLY A 255 31.04 0.45 -57.78
CA GLY A 255 30.45 1.80 -57.81
C GLY A 255 31.27 2.74 -58.67
#